data_AF-A0A970Y5Q8-F1
#
_entry.id   AF-A0A970Y5Q8-F1
#
_cell.length_a   1.000
_cell.length_b   1.000
_cell.length_c   1.000
_cell.angle_alpha   90.00
_cell.angle_beta   90.00
_cell.angle_gamma   90.00
#
_symmetry.space_group_name_H-M   'P 1'
#
loop_
_entity.id
_entity.type
_entity.pdbx_description
1 polymer ?
#
loop_
_entity_poly.entity_id
_entity_poly.type
_entity_poly.pdbx_seq_one_letter_code
_entity_poly.pdbx_strand_id
1 'polypeptide(L)'
;MLRIPEEVDVVITEEFETQSAPKIEVSRKAPSSSPVSDGQELLAIASDQPFPSCAVPQFALDDIRDIAELVEREVIRGCEAVVVVQEPAGAGGRGQDA
;
A
#
# COMPACT_ATOMS: atom_id res chain seq x y z
N MET A 1 4.75 20.83 -2.54
CA MET A 1 5.56 20.33 -1.41
C MET A 1 4.62 20.19 -0.23
N LEU A 2 4.36 18.95 0.20
CA LEU A 2 3.56 18.69 1.40
C LEU A 2 4.37 19.21 2.60
N ARG A 3 3.73 19.92 3.53
CA ARG A 3 4.37 20.38 4.76
C ARG A 3 3.52 19.92 5.93
N ILE A 4 4.09 19.05 6.76
CA ILE A 4 3.48 18.66 8.03
C ILE A 4 3.86 19.75 9.06
N PRO A 5 2.89 20.47 9.64
CA PRO A 5 3.17 21.60 10.55
C PRO A 5 3.59 21.17 11.95
N GLU A 6 3.40 19.90 12.32
CA GLU A 6 3.66 19.33 13.64
C GLU A 6 4.69 18.20 13.55
N GLU A 7 5.41 17.93 14.64
CA GLU A 7 6.29 16.76 14.73
C GLU A 7 5.44 15.50 14.86
N VAL A 8 5.64 14.54 13.95
CA VAL A 8 4.93 13.26 13.90
C VAL A 8 5.91 12.14 13.61
N ASP A 9 5.65 10.95 14.17
CA ASP A 9 6.48 9.77 13.96
C ASP A 9 6.19 9.06 12.62
N VAL A 10 4.95 9.17 12.12
CA VAL A 10 4.52 8.51 10.87
C VAL A 10 3.50 9.36 10.14
N VAL A 11 3.63 9.41 8.81
CA VAL A 11 2.63 9.96 7.90
C VAL A 11 2.12 8.83 7.02
N ILE A 12 0.81 8.61 7.04
CA ILE A 12 0.14 7.66 6.16
C ILE A 12 -0.54 8.44 5.06
N THR A 13 -0.36 8.00 3.82
CA THR A 13 -1.02 8.60 2.65
C THR A 13 -1.70 7.53 1.82
N GLU A 14 -2.88 7.83 1.30
CA GLU A 14 -3.55 6.99 0.30
C GLU A 14 -3.23 7.52 -1.11
N GLU A 15 -3.09 6.63 -2.09
CA GLU A 15 -2.87 6.94 -3.53
C GLU A 15 -1.48 7.49 -3.93
N PHE A 16 -0.49 6.60 -4.14
CA PHE A 16 0.74 6.95 -4.89
C PHE A 16 1.26 5.77 -5.72
N GLU A 17 0.87 5.72 -7.00
CA GLU A 17 1.22 4.63 -7.92
C GLU A 17 2.71 4.59 -8.29
N THR A 18 3.47 5.69 -8.19
CA THR A 18 4.81 5.81 -8.81
C THR A 18 5.93 6.34 -7.90
N GLN A 19 5.69 6.54 -6.60
CA GLN A 19 6.75 7.00 -5.69
C GLN A 19 7.51 5.85 -5.03
N SER A 20 8.80 6.07 -4.81
CA SER A 20 9.76 5.16 -4.16
C SER A 20 9.68 5.16 -2.62
N ALA A 21 8.60 5.67 -2.04
CA ALA A 21 8.36 5.60 -0.60
C ALA A 21 7.93 4.17 -0.21
N PRO A 22 8.28 3.71 1.01
CA PRO A 22 7.79 2.43 1.53
C PRO A 22 6.25 2.37 1.50
N LYS A 23 5.69 1.27 1.02
CA LYS A 23 4.22 1.16 0.88
C LYS A 23 3.68 -0.22 1.21
N ILE A 24 2.42 -0.25 1.63
CA ILE A 24 1.63 -1.46 1.77
C ILE A 24 0.56 -1.39 0.68
N GLU A 25 0.57 -2.36 -0.23
CA GLU A 25 -0.45 -2.41 -1.28
C GLU A 25 -1.68 -3.17 -0.78
N VAL A 26 -2.85 -2.58 -0.94
CA VAL A 26 -4.14 -3.20 -0.70
C VAL A 26 -4.69 -3.67 -2.05
N SER A 27 -4.67 -4.97 -2.31
CA SER A 27 -5.10 -5.55 -3.58
C SER A 27 -6.35 -6.40 -3.40
N ARG A 28 -7.44 -6.04 -4.08
CA ARG A 28 -8.70 -6.80 -4.07
C ARG A 28 -8.91 -7.48 -5.40
N LYS A 29 -9.41 -8.72 -5.38
CA LYS A 29 -9.68 -9.59 -6.54
C LYS A 29 -10.51 -8.95 -7.65
N ALA A 30 -11.35 -7.99 -7.31
CA ALA A 30 -11.99 -7.11 -8.27
C ALA A 30 -11.77 -5.66 -7.82
N PRO A 31 -11.35 -4.74 -8.73
CA PRO A 31 -11.28 -4.88 -10.19
C PRO A 31 -9.93 -5.40 -10.76
N SER A 32 -8.92 -5.74 -9.95
CA SER A 32 -7.60 -6.16 -10.45
C SER A 32 -7.17 -7.55 -9.96
N SER A 33 -6.49 -8.30 -10.82
CA SER A 33 -5.94 -9.63 -10.50
C SER A 33 -4.43 -9.65 -10.35
N SER A 34 -3.79 -8.47 -10.41
CA SER A 34 -2.35 -8.30 -10.31
C SER A 34 -2.03 -7.10 -9.43
N PRO A 35 -0.92 -7.14 -8.67
CA PRO A 35 -0.46 -5.98 -7.92
C PRO A 35 -0.06 -4.83 -8.87
N VAL A 36 -0.14 -3.60 -8.38
CA VAL A 36 0.22 -2.39 -9.13
C VAL A 36 1.71 -2.08 -9.02
N SER A 37 2.31 -2.34 -7.85
CA SER A 37 3.73 -2.09 -7.62
C SER A 37 4.64 -3.23 -8.13
N ASP A 38 5.86 -2.88 -8.57
CA ASP A 38 6.89 -3.82 -9.03
C ASP A 38 7.71 -4.44 -7.87
N GLY A 39 7.48 -3.98 -6.63
CA GLY A 39 7.87 -4.64 -5.39
C GLY A 39 9.18 -4.21 -4.76
N GLN A 40 9.93 -3.28 -5.34
CA GLN A 40 11.16 -2.77 -4.69
C GLN A 40 10.86 -1.93 -3.44
N GLU A 41 9.71 -1.26 -3.42
CA GLU A 41 9.26 -0.36 -2.37
C GLU A 41 8.12 -0.94 -1.50
N LEU A 42 7.68 -2.17 -1.81
CA LEU A 42 6.63 -2.85 -1.05
C LEU A 42 7.18 -3.38 0.28
N LEU A 43 6.56 -2.95 1.37
CA LEU A 43 6.73 -3.57 2.68
C LEU A 43 5.86 -4.83 2.83
N ALA A 44 4.66 -4.83 2.23
CA ALA A 44 3.71 -5.93 2.25
C ALA A 44 2.57 -5.74 1.25
N ILE A 45 1.74 -6.78 1.09
CA ILE A 45 0.45 -6.72 0.38
C ILE A 45 -0.65 -7.17 1.35
N ALA A 46 -1.72 -6.39 1.48
CA ALA A 46 -2.98 -6.82 2.09
C ALA A 46 -3.96 -7.23 0.99
N SER A 47 -4.49 -8.45 1.01
CA SER A 47 -5.31 -8.96 -0.10
C SER A 47 -6.34 -10.01 0.29
N ASP A 48 -7.37 -10.13 -0.54
CA ASP A 48 -8.36 -11.22 -0.55
C ASP A 48 -8.00 -12.36 -1.53
N GLN A 49 -6.82 -12.29 -2.16
CA GLN A 49 -6.29 -13.29 -3.08
C GLN A 49 -4.77 -13.48 -2.92
N PRO A 50 -4.22 -14.67 -3.22
CA PRO A 50 -2.79 -14.91 -3.09
C PRO A 50 -2.00 -14.37 -4.29
N PHE A 51 -0.78 -13.89 -4.02
CA PHE A 51 0.22 -13.50 -5.03
C PHE A 51 1.52 -14.31 -4.86
N PRO A 52 1.61 -15.53 -5.43
CA PRO A 52 2.76 -16.42 -5.22
C PRO A 52 4.11 -15.88 -5.71
N SER A 53 4.10 -14.92 -6.63
CA SER A 53 5.29 -14.29 -7.19
C SER A 53 5.82 -13.11 -6.36
N CYS A 54 5.07 -12.66 -5.36
CA CYS A 54 5.46 -11.54 -4.50
C CYS A 54 6.24 -12.07 -3.28
N ALA A 55 7.48 -11.59 -3.13
CA ALA A 55 8.38 -12.01 -2.05
C ALA A 55 8.12 -11.29 -0.71
N VAL A 56 7.26 -10.27 -0.70
CA VAL A 56 6.90 -9.50 0.49
C VAL A 56 5.81 -10.22 1.31
N PRO A 57 5.70 -9.95 2.61
CA PRO A 57 4.60 -10.45 3.44
C PRO A 57 3.23 -10.18 2.83
N GLN A 58 2.33 -11.16 2.95
CA GLN A 58 0.94 -11.07 2.50
C GLN A 58 0.01 -11.24 3.70
N PHE A 59 -0.96 -10.34 3.84
CA PHE A 59 -1.94 -10.31 4.92
C PHE A 59 -3.36 -10.39 4.35
N ALA A 60 -4.31 -10.91 5.12
CA ALA A 60 -5.72 -10.69 4.83
C ALA A 60 -6.07 -9.21 5.03
N LEU A 61 -7.13 -8.74 4.36
CA LEU A 61 -7.57 -7.33 4.46
C LEU A 61 -7.96 -6.93 5.89
N ASP A 62 -8.33 -7.88 6.72
CA ASP A 62 -8.77 -7.70 8.11
C ASP A 62 -7.70 -8.07 9.16
N ASP A 63 -6.48 -8.40 8.76
CA ASP A 63 -5.32 -8.65 9.64
C ASP A 63 -4.73 -7.33 10.19
N ILE A 64 -5.59 -6.46 10.73
CA ILE A 64 -5.27 -5.11 11.17
C ILE A 64 -4.10 -5.09 12.17
N ARG A 65 -4.06 -6.06 13.08
CA ARG A 65 -2.98 -6.16 14.08
C ARG A 65 -1.63 -6.40 13.42
N ASP A 66 -1.56 -7.39 12.53
CA ASP A 66 -0.28 -7.81 11.94
C ASP A 66 0.25 -6.73 10.99
N ILE A 67 -0.65 -6.03 10.30
CA ILE A 67 -0.34 -4.84 9.48
C ILE A 67 0.20 -3.72 10.37
N ALA A 68 -0.42 -3.44 11.52
CA ALA A 68 0.05 -2.40 12.44
C ALA A 68 1.42 -2.76 13.05
N GLU A 69 1.65 -4.03 13.40
CA GLU A 69 2.95 -4.51 13.90
C GLU A 69 4.05 -4.40 12.84
N LEU A 70 3.74 -4.62 11.57
CA LEU A 70 4.66 -4.35 10.46
C LEU A 70 5.03 -2.86 10.41
N VAL A 71 4.04 -1.96 10.43
CA VAL A 71 4.29 -0.51 10.38
C VAL A 71 5.14 -0.05 11.58
N GLU A 72 4.80 -0.49 12.80
CA GLU A 72 5.57 -0.14 13.99
C GLU A 72 7.04 -0.58 13.85
N ARG A 73 7.26 -1.82 13.39
CA ARG A 73 8.60 -2.39 13.26
C ARG A 73 9.44 -1.73 12.16
N GLU A 74 8.87 -1.56 10.97
CA GLU A 74 9.64 -1.12 9.80
C GLU A 74 9.74 0.41 9.68
N VAL A 75 8.77 1.16 10.23
CA VAL A 75 8.63 2.62 9.99
C VAL A 75 8.80 3.47 11.25
N ILE A 76 8.30 3.02 12.40
CA ILE A 76 8.39 3.81 13.64
C ILE A 76 9.70 3.49 14.38
N ARG A 77 10.06 2.20 14.45
CA ARG A 77 11.32 1.75 15.05
C ARG A 77 12.49 1.77 14.08
N GLY A 78 12.23 1.77 12.77
CA GLY A 78 13.20 2.09 11.72
C GLY A 78 13.21 3.61 11.47
N CYS A 79 14.35 4.28 11.53
CA CYS A 79 14.44 5.74 11.67
C CYS A 79 13.98 6.59 10.44
N GLU A 80 12.67 6.73 10.22
CA GLU A 80 11.94 7.55 9.23
C GLU A 80 11.32 6.75 8.06
N ALA A 81 9.99 6.80 7.95
CA ALA A 81 9.29 6.42 6.71
C ALA A 81 7.89 7.05 6.57
N VAL A 82 7.50 7.27 5.31
CA VAL A 82 6.13 7.57 4.89
C VAL A 82 5.53 6.25 4.43
N VAL A 83 4.35 5.87 4.94
CA VAL A 83 3.62 4.67 4.48
C VAL A 83 2.58 5.09 3.47
N VAL A 84 2.69 4.60 2.26
CA VAL A 84 1.62 4.72 1.28
C VAL A 84 0.73 3.48 1.35
N VAL A 85 -0.58 3.69 1.41
CA VAL A 85 -1.60 2.64 1.19
C VAL A 85 -2.13 2.81 -0.23
N GLN A 86 -1.95 1.80 -1.06
CA GLN A 86 -2.43 1.83 -2.46
C GLN A 86 -3.60 0.88 -2.64
N GLU A 87 -4.70 1.36 -3.20
CA GLU A 87 -5.79 0.52 -3.68
C GLU A 87 -5.74 0.47 -5.22
N PRO A 88 -6.14 -0.62 -5.89
CA PRO A 88 -6.16 -0.65 -7.35
C PRO A 88 -7.08 0.45 -7.87
N ALA A 89 -6.60 1.22 -8.85
CA ALA A 89 -7.38 2.25 -9.51
C ALA A 89 -8.76 1.69 -9.88
N GLY A 90 -9.82 2.28 -9.32
CA GLY A 90 -11.18 1.92 -9.68
C GLY A 90 -11.31 2.00 -11.19
N ALA A 91 -11.86 0.97 -11.83
CA ALA A 91 -12.09 0.94 -13.26
C ALA A 91 -13.00 2.12 -13.64
N GLY A 92 -12.39 3.24 -14.02
CA GLY A 92 -13.06 4.40 -14.57
C GLY A 92 -13.68 3.98 -15.89
N GLY A 93 -14.98 3.69 -15.87
CA GLY A 93 -15.78 3.52 -17.07
C GLY A 93 -15.73 4.80 -17.89
N ARG A 94 -14.83 4.86 -18.88
CA ARG A 94 -14.98 5.77 -20.01
C ARG A 94 -16.18 5.27 -20.81
N GLY A 95 -17.36 5.80 -20.50
CA GLY A 95 -18.43 5.89 -21.47
C GLY A 95 -17.96 6.81 -22.60
N GLN A 96 -17.36 6.23 -23.63
CA GLN A 96 -17.51 6.75 -24.98
C GLN A 96 -18.71 5.99 -25.55
N ASP A 97 -19.88 6.62 -25.55
CA ASP A 97 -20.99 6.32 -26.45
C ASP A 97 -21.95 7.51 -26.47
N ALA A 98 -22.33 7.89 -27.70
CA ALA A 98 -23.17 9.00 -28.19
C ALA A 98 -22.48 10.34 -28.49
#